data_AF-A0A165XHC1-F1
#
_entry.id   AF-A0A165XHC1-F1
#
_cell.length_a   1.000
_cell.length_b   1.000
_cell.length_c   1.000
_cell.angle_alpha   90.00
_cell.angle_beta   90.00
_cell.angle_gamma   90.00
#
_symmetry.space_group_name_H-M   'P 1'
#
loop_
_entity.id
_entity.type
_entity.pdbx_description
1 polymer ?
#
loop_
_entity_poly.entity_id
_entity_poly.type
_entity_poly.pdbx_seq_one_letter_code
_entity_poly.pdbx_strand_id
1 'polypeptide(L)'
;MAGRKKKDYLFCSPQLARLTAMNVTSTRQRPALPRYPGPKQLKPTRSKGRGGRKVGKAGELVRQERQRRLNKGDISAYDFTLARREDIQDPYRTDDMALGERELWDELHRYHLERAPALGEHGVAHRMAVHEANLAYDLVLTTRGLHLQDIMLESLRDLSLSEGARMLTFHSHRRLLGIYHQEGEMLRLNDAQARAVGEDKAFIAMGRSLKQRAFSALYGWWNPRELLYARGLLDEEDTIFGNPEYLLQEAVSAAQARDAQTAALFDSDQEDDDDDDLHGYAML
;
A
#
# COMPACT_ATOMS: atom_id res chain seq x y z
N MET A 1 31.07 16.79 24.17
CA MET A 1 29.80 16.15 23.79
C MET A 1 30.10 14.80 23.16
N ALA A 2 29.87 13.70 23.88
CA ALA A 2 30.10 12.36 23.36
C ALA A 2 29.02 12.05 22.32
N GLY A 3 29.41 12.04 21.04
CA GLY A 3 28.54 11.61 19.95
C GLY A 3 28.13 10.16 20.21
N ARG A 4 26.86 9.94 20.59
CA ARG A 4 26.25 8.61 20.51
C ARG A 4 26.40 8.18 19.06
N LYS A 5 27.36 7.30 18.79
CA LYS A 5 27.40 6.52 17.55
C LYS A 5 26.06 5.79 17.54
N LYS A 6 25.12 6.25 16.70
CA LYS A 6 23.91 5.49 16.43
C LYS A 6 24.43 4.12 16.01
N LYS A 7 23.98 3.07 16.69
CA LYS A 7 24.15 1.73 16.17
C LYS A 7 23.38 1.75 14.86
N ASP A 8 24.10 1.91 13.77
CA ASP A 8 23.56 1.72 12.43
C ASP A 8 23.31 0.22 12.33
N TYR A 9 22.18 -0.20 12.87
CA TYR A 9 21.63 -1.50 12.56
C TYR A 9 21.39 -1.44 11.05
N LEU A 10 22.18 -2.18 10.28
CA LEU A 10 21.88 -2.47 8.89
C LEU A 10 20.63 -3.36 8.88
N PHE A 11 19.48 -2.74 9.11
CA PHE A 11 18.23 -3.37 8.73
C PHE A 11 18.24 -3.40 7.21
N CYS A 12 18.08 -4.58 6.64
CA CYS A 12 17.83 -4.70 5.22
C CYS A 12 16.52 -3.93 4.93
N SER A 13 16.58 -3.05 3.93
CA SER A 13 15.64 -1.95 3.71
C SER A 13 14.14 -2.32 3.74
N PRO A 14 13.68 -3.47 3.19
CA PRO A 14 12.29 -3.91 3.34
C PRO A 14 11.84 -4.08 4.80
N GLN A 15 12.72 -4.61 5.66
CA GLN A 15 12.38 -4.90 7.05
C GLN A 15 12.23 -3.64 7.88
N LEU A 16 13.08 -2.65 7.61
CA LEU A 16 12.96 -1.36 8.27
C LEU A 16 11.64 -0.67 7.89
N ALA A 17 11.26 -0.72 6.61
CA ALA A 17 10.01 -0.13 6.15
C ALA A 17 8.80 -0.81 6.81
N ARG A 18 8.78 -2.15 6.80
CA ARG A 18 7.72 -2.95 7.42
C ARG A 18 7.62 -2.71 8.93
N LEU A 19 8.73 -2.77 9.66
CA LEU A 19 8.78 -2.49 11.10
C LEU A 19 8.23 -1.10 11.41
N THR A 20 8.61 -0.10 10.62
CA THR A 20 8.13 1.28 10.78
C THR A 20 6.62 1.36 10.57
N ALA A 21 6.07 0.68 9.56
CA ALA A 21 4.64 0.65 9.29
C ALA A 21 3.82 0.02 10.44
N MET A 22 4.34 -1.07 11.02
CA MET A 22 3.71 -1.73 12.16
C MET A 22 3.74 -0.85 13.42
N ASN A 23 4.88 -0.18 13.68
CA ASN A 23 5.04 0.71 14.83
C ASN A 23 4.16 1.97 14.75
N VAL A 24 4.02 2.56 13.55
CA VAL A 24 3.12 3.71 13.35
C VAL A 24 1.67 3.33 13.61
N THR A 25 1.28 2.09 13.31
CA THR A 25 -0.08 1.60 13.58
C THR A 25 -0.32 1.45 15.08
N SER A 26 0.68 0.99 15.84
CA SER A 26 0.62 0.92 17.32
C SER A 26 0.59 2.31 17.97
N THR A 27 1.38 3.26 17.46
CA THR A 27 1.54 4.60 18.06
C THR A 27 0.38 5.55 17.73
N ARG A 28 -0.50 5.20 16.79
CA ARG A 28 -1.77 5.91 16.55
C ARG A 28 -2.86 5.60 17.57
N GLN A 29 -2.61 4.73 18.56
CA GLN A 29 -3.28 4.86 19.85
C GLN A 29 -2.93 6.26 20.36
N ARG A 30 -3.86 7.21 20.19
CA ARG A 30 -3.74 8.63 20.56
C ARG A 30 -2.87 8.72 21.82
N PRO A 31 -1.71 9.41 21.81
CA PRO A 31 -1.18 9.87 23.07
C PRO A 31 -2.34 10.62 23.73
N ALA A 32 -2.76 10.18 24.91
CA ALA A 32 -3.76 10.88 25.69
C ALA A 32 -3.30 12.33 25.69
N LEU A 33 -3.99 13.18 24.92
CA LEU A 33 -3.65 14.59 24.88
C LEU A 33 -3.66 15.01 26.35
N PRO A 34 -2.59 15.66 26.85
CA PRO A 34 -2.64 16.23 28.17
C PRO A 34 -3.98 16.98 28.24
N ARG A 35 -4.81 16.67 29.23
CA ARG A 35 -6.05 17.40 29.47
C ARG A 35 -5.63 18.83 29.78
N TYR A 36 -5.45 19.64 28.74
CA TYR A 36 -5.19 21.05 28.87
C TYR A 36 -6.45 21.63 29.50
N PRO A 37 -6.34 22.35 30.63
CA PRO A 37 -7.46 23.13 31.13
C PRO A 37 -7.92 24.06 30.01
N GLY A 38 -9.24 24.06 29.76
CA GLY A 38 -9.84 24.60 28.54
C GLY A 38 -9.33 26.00 28.17
N PRO A 39 -9.07 26.28 26.88
CA PRO A 39 -8.65 27.60 26.46
C PRO A 39 -9.81 28.59 26.65
N LYS A 40 -9.52 29.73 27.30
CA LYS A 40 -10.38 30.92 27.24
C LYS A 40 -10.60 31.26 25.76
N GLN A 41 -11.87 31.39 25.36
CA GLN A 41 -12.29 31.64 23.98
C GLN A 41 -11.62 32.90 23.42
N LEU A 42 -10.52 32.74 22.66
CA LEU A 42 -9.98 33.80 21.83
C LEU A 42 -10.71 33.77 20.49
N LYS A 43 -11.33 34.89 20.13
CA LYS A 43 -12.08 35.08 18.89
C LYS A 43 -11.22 34.67 17.68
N PRO A 44 -11.73 33.84 16.76
CA PRO A 44 -10.96 33.36 15.63
C PRO A 44 -10.57 34.52 14.71
N THR A 45 -9.28 34.75 14.53
CA THR A 45 -8.77 35.63 13.49
C THR A 45 -9.08 35.01 12.13
N ARG A 46 -9.93 35.69 11.35
CA ARG A 46 -10.28 35.30 9.99
C ARG A 46 -9.03 35.31 9.11
N SER A 47 -8.53 34.14 8.73
CA SER A 47 -7.48 34.02 7.71
C SER A 47 -8.04 34.48 6.36
N LYS A 48 -7.64 35.67 5.90
CA LYS A 48 -7.82 36.11 4.52
C LYS A 48 -6.77 35.42 3.65
N GLY A 49 -7.13 34.41 2.87
CA GLY A 49 -6.24 33.91 1.83
C GLY A 49 -6.47 32.47 1.38
N ARG A 50 -6.99 32.35 0.14
CA ARG A 50 -7.03 31.18 -0.77
C ARG A 50 -7.74 29.93 -0.24
N GLY A 51 -8.77 29.50 -0.99
CA GLY A 51 -9.67 28.39 -0.67
C GLY A 51 -9.00 27.01 -0.63
N GLY A 52 -8.05 26.81 0.28
CA GLY A 52 -7.64 25.48 0.72
C GLY A 52 -8.63 24.97 1.76
N ARG A 53 -8.95 23.67 1.73
CA ARG A 53 -9.64 23.00 2.84
C ARG A 53 -8.86 23.27 4.14
N LYS A 54 -9.55 23.68 5.20
CA LYS A 54 -8.93 23.84 6.52
C LYS A 54 -8.38 22.50 6.96
N VAL A 55 -7.06 22.36 6.98
CA VAL A 55 -6.41 21.21 7.62
C VAL A 55 -6.54 21.43 9.12
N GLY A 56 -7.11 20.46 9.84
CA GLY A 56 -7.22 20.54 11.29
C GLY A 56 -5.84 20.63 11.95
N LYS A 57 -5.76 21.22 13.15
CA LYS A 57 -4.52 21.40 13.91
C LYS A 57 -3.67 20.12 14.02
N ALA A 58 -4.31 18.96 14.15
CA ALA A 58 -3.64 17.67 14.19
C ALA A 58 -2.92 17.32 12.87
N GLY A 59 -3.56 17.56 11.72
CA GLY A 59 -2.95 17.33 10.41
C GLY A 59 -1.77 18.26 10.15
N GLU A 60 -1.87 19.52 10.60
CA GLU A 60 -0.78 20.48 10.51
C GLU A 60 0.43 20.05 11.37
N LEU A 61 0.22 19.58 12.59
CA LEU A 61 1.29 19.05 13.45
C LEU A 61 1.99 17.84 12.81
N VAL A 62 1.23 16.91 12.22
CA VAL A 62 1.80 15.74 11.52
C VAL A 62 2.66 16.20 10.33
N ARG A 63 2.19 17.18 9.55
CA ARG A 63 2.93 17.74 8.43
C ARG A 63 4.22 18.43 8.86
N GLN A 64 4.16 19.25 9.92
CA GLN A 64 5.32 19.94 10.47
C GLN A 64 6.35 18.95 11.01
N GLU A 65 5.91 17.92 11.73
CA GLU A 65 6.81 16.88 12.23
C GLU A 65 7.47 16.10 11.09
N ARG A 66 6.71 15.73 10.05
CA ARG A 66 7.26 15.09 8.85
C ARG A 66 8.30 15.99 8.17
N GLN A 67 8.02 17.28 8.02
CA GLN A 67 8.97 18.23 7.42
C GLN A 67 10.24 18.39 8.27
N ARG A 68 10.10 18.45 9.60
CA ARG A 68 11.25 18.48 10.53
C ARG A 68 12.14 17.26 10.36
N ARG A 69 11.55 16.07 10.23
CA ARG A 69 12.28 14.82 10.02
C ARG A 69 12.93 14.71 8.65
N LEU A 70 12.30 15.24 7.59
CA LEU A 70 12.92 15.41 6.28
C LEU A 70 14.16 16.32 6.36
N ASN A 71 14.02 17.50 6.98
CA ASN A 71 15.12 18.46 7.12
C ASN A 71 16.30 17.88 7.92
N LYS A 72 16.01 17.00 8.88
CA LYS A 72 17.01 16.30 9.69
C LYS A 72 17.62 15.08 8.98
N GLY A 73 17.06 14.64 7.86
CA GLY A 73 17.46 13.42 7.15
C GLY A 73 17.05 12.12 7.86
N ASP A 74 16.13 12.19 8.83
CA ASP A 74 15.60 10.99 9.49
C ASP A 74 14.71 10.17 8.55
N ILE A 75 14.08 10.83 7.58
CA ILE A 75 13.32 10.27 6.46
C ILE A 75 13.74 10.95 5.15
N SER A 76 13.54 10.30 4.00
CA SER A 76 13.87 10.84 2.67
C SER A 76 12.74 10.60 1.65
N ALA A 77 12.79 11.32 0.54
CA ALA A 77 11.89 11.08 -0.59
C ALA A 77 12.18 9.72 -1.23
N TYR A 78 11.11 9.00 -1.57
CA TYR A 78 11.13 7.74 -2.28
C TYR A 78 10.13 7.82 -3.43
N ASP A 79 10.32 6.95 -4.43
CA ASP A 79 9.34 6.69 -5.47
C ASP A 79 9.38 5.20 -5.76
N PHE A 80 8.21 4.63 -6.02
CA PHE A 80 8.05 3.25 -6.45
C PHE A 80 7.56 3.23 -7.88
N THR A 81 8.08 2.31 -8.68
CA THR A 81 7.69 2.20 -10.09
C THR A 81 6.22 1.85 -10.22
N LEU A 82 5.73 0.88 -9.43
CA LEU A 82 4.37 0.36 -9.57
C LEU A 82 3.37 0.91 -8.55
N ALA A 83 3.78 1.19 -7.31
CA ALA A 83 2.85 1.65 -6.28
C ALA A 83 2.52 3.14 -6.44
N ARG A 84 1.23 3.51 -6.35
CA ARG A 84 0.84 4.93 -6.27
C ARG A 84 1.27 5.55 -4.95
N ARG A 85 1.71 6.81 -5.01
CA ARG A 85 2.11 7.58 -3.83
C ARG A 85 0.90 8.09 -3.06
N GLU A 86 -0.17 8.42 -3.77
CA GLU A 86 -1.44 8.80 -3.17
C GLU A 86 -2.06 7.63 -2.42
N ASP A 87 -2.70 7.90 -1.29
CA ASP A 87 -3.40 6.89 -0.47
C ASP A 87 -4.74 6.52 -1.09
N ILE A 88 -4.66 6.04 -2.34
CA ILE A 88 -5.81 5.57 -3.11
C ILE A 88 -5.82 4.05 -3.01
N GLN A 89 -6.82 3.57 -2.29
CA GLN A 89 -7.14 2.15 -2.21
C GLN A 89 -7.58 1.62 -3.58
N ASP A 90 -7.17 0.40 -3.90
CA ASP A 90 -7.59 -0.26 -5.13
C ASP A 90 -9.08 -0.61 -5.06
N PRO A 91 -9.93 -0.10 -5.97
CA PRO A 91 -11.38 -0.30 -5.88
C PRO A 91 -11.82 -1.75 -6.13
N TYR A 92 -10.98 -2.59 -6.74
CA TYR A 92 -11.30 -3.99 -7.03
C TYR A 92 -10.74 -4.97 -6.00
N ARG A 93 -10.09 -4.44 -4.95
CA ARG A 93 -9.50 -5.25 -3.89
C ARG A 93 -10.58 -5.81 -2.98
N THR A 94 -10.68 -7.13 -2.94
CA THR A 94 -11.55 -7.87 -2.02
C THR A 94 -10.82 -8.20 -0.71
N ASP A 95 -11.57 -8.65 0.30
CA ASP A 95 -10.99 -9.10 1.57
C ASP A 95 -10.13 -10.36 1.40
N ASP A 96 -10.51 -11.27 0.51
CA ASP A 96 -9.72 -12.46 0.19
C ASP A 96 -8.37 -12.08 -0.45
N MET A 97 -8.38 -11.11 -1.37
CA MET A 97 -7.15 -10.55 -1.93
C MET A 97 -6.32 -9.91 -0.83
N ALA A 98 -6.95 -9.15 0.07
CA ALA A 98 -6.26 -8.50 1.17
C ALA A 98 -5.56 -9.50 2.11
N LEU A 99 -6.18 -10.66 2.34
CA LEU A 99 -5.61 -11.76 3.11
C LEU A 99 -4.42 -12.37 2.38
N GLY A 100 -4.60 -12.79 1.13
CA GLY A 100 -3.52 -13.40 0.33
C GLY A 100 -2.31 -12.48 0.13
N GLU A 101 -2.54 -11.17 -0.06
CA GLU A 101 -1.48 -10.16 -0.09
C GLU A 101 -0.68 -10.09 1.21
N ARG A 102 -1.37 -10.16 2.35
CA ARG A 102 -0.74 -10.12 3.68
C ARG A 102 0.05 -11.39 3.95
N GLU A 103 -0.52 -12.54 3.61
CA GLU A 103 0.15 -13.84 3.73
C GLU A 103 1.44 -13.88 2.89
N LEU A 104 1.37 -13.44 1.64
CA LEU A 104 2.56 -13.31 0.78
C LEU A 104 3.57 -12.34 1.41
N TRP A 105 3.12 -11.19 1.90
CA TRP A 105 4.01 -10.21 2.50
C TRP A 105 4.71 -10.75 3.76
N ASP A 106 4.00 -11.53 4.57
CA ASP A 106 4.54 -12.20 5.76
C ASP A 106 5.49 -13.35 5.42
N GLU A 107 5.22 -14.08 4.34
CA GLU A 107 6.12 -15.09 3.81
C GLU A 107 7.44 -14.48 3.33
N LEU A 108 7.35 -13.43 2.51
CA LEU A 108 8.51 -12.69 1.99
C LEU A 108 9.35 -12.08 3.12
N HIS A 109 8.70 -11.54 4.13
CA HIS A 109 9.36 -11.06 5.35
C HIS A 109 10.19 -12.16 6.03
N ARG A 110 9.59 -13.33 6.27
CA ARG A 110 10.28 -14.47 6.90
C ARG A 110 11.45 -14.95 6.05
N TYR A 111 11.23 -15.13 4.75
CA TYR A 111 12.25 -15.60 3.82
C TYR A 111 13.47 -14.66 3.80
N HIS A 112 13.23 -13.35 3.79
CA HIS A 112 14.31 -12.38 3.82
C HIS A 112 15.06 -12.37 5.17
N LEU A 113 14.38 -12.60 6.29
CA LEU A 113 15.04 -12.74 7.60
C LEU A 113 15.88 -14.02 7.71
N GLU A 114 15.44 -15.13 7.12
CA GLU A 114 16.20 -16.40 7.08
C GLU A 114 17.51 -16.26 6.29
N ARG A 115 17.52 -15.38 5.29
CA ARG A 115 18.71 -15.11 4.45
C ARG A 115 19.59 -13.98 4.99
N ALA A 116 19.04 -13.11 5.82
CA ALA A 116 19.79 -11.98 6.36
C ALA A 116 20.90 -12.47 7.31
N PRO A 117 22.17 -12.04 7.11
CA PRO A 117 23.25 -12.42 8.02
C PRO A 117 22.94 -11.95 9.44
N ALA A 118 23.31 -12.76 10.44
CA ALA A 118 23.08 -12.43 11.84
C ALA A 118 23.65 -11.05 12.19
N LEU A 119 22.84 -10.25 12.90
CA LEU A 119 23.20 -8.91 13.37
C LEU A 119 24.30 -9.04 14.44
N GLY A 120 25.57 -8.94 14.05
CA GLY A 120 26.67 -9.09 15.01
C GLY A 120 27.98 -8.41 14.63
N GLU A 121 28.32 -8.36 13.35
CA GLU A 121 29.64 -7.87 12.92
C GLU A 121 29.53 -6.63 12.05
N HIS A 122 30.16 -5.53 12.48
CA HIS A 122 30.31 -4.34 11.66
C HIS A 122 31.60 -4.46 10.85
N GLY A 123 31.51 -4.52 9.52
CA GLY A 123 32.71 -4.64 8.67
C GLY A 123 32.40 -4.78 7.19
N VAL A 124 33.48 -4.84 6.38
CA VAL A 124 33.39 -5.09 4.93
C VAL A 124 32.74 -6.45 4.68
N ALA A 125 33.16 -7.50 5.41
CA ALA A 125 32.61 -8.85 5.30
C ALA A 125 31.09 -8.89 5.53
N HIS A 126 30.59 -8.19 6.56
CA HIS A 126 29.15 -8.12 6.80
C HIS A 126 28.40 -7.39 5.69
N ARG A 127 28.94 -6.28 5.15
CA ARG A 127 28.32 -5.60 4.00
C ARG A 127 28.25 -6.50 2.76
N MET A 128 29.30 -7.28 2.52
CA MET A 128 29.30 -8.27 1.44
C MET A 128 28.26 -9.35 1.66
N ALA A 129 28.17 -9.91 2.88
CA ALA A 129 27.16 -10.91 3.22
C ALA A 129 25.73 -10.37 3.08
N VAL A 130 25.46 -9.12 3.48
CA VAL A 130 24.16 -8.46 3.27
C VAL A 130 23.87 -8.29 1.78
N HIS A 131 24.86 -7.88 0.99
CA HIS A 131 24.70 -7.74 -0.44
C HIS A 131 24.38 -9.09 -1.13
N GLU A 132 25.12 -10.15 -0.78
CA GLU A 132 24.88 -11.51 -1.29
C GLU A 132 23.49 -12.02 -0.89
N ALA A 133 23.07 -11.79 0.35
CA ALA A 133 21.73 -12.12 0.82
C ALA A 133 20.65 -11.38 0.03
N ASN A 134 20.83 -10.08 -0.24
CA ASN A 134 19.91 -9.30 -1.06
C ASN A 134 19.84 -9.80 -2.51
N LEU A 135 20.98 -10.18 -3.11
CA LEU A 135 21.00 -10.76 -4.46
C LEU A 135 20.26 -12.11 -4.50
N ALA A 136 20.49 -12.97 -3.51
CA ALA A 136 19.79 -14.26 -3.42
C ALA A 136 18.28 -14.07 -3.22
N TYR A 137 17.87 -13.05 -2.45
CA TYR A 137 16.47 -12.71 -2.26
C TYR A 137 15.83 -12.13 -3.54
N ASP A 138 16.51 -11.21 -4.24
CA ASP A 138 16.06 -10.63 -5.51
C ASP A 138 15.84 -11.71 -6.59
N LEU A 139 16.72 -12.72 -6.64
CA LEU A 139 16.55 -13.89 -7.52
C LEU A 139 15.27 -14.67 -7.20
N VAL A 140 14.94 -14.84 -5.92
CA VAL A 140 13.72 -15.55 -5.49
C VAL A 140 12.47 -14.75 -5.85
N LEU A 141 12.49 -13.43 -5.62
CA LEU A 141 11.40 -12.53 -6.02
C LEU A 141 11.16 -12.62 -7.53
N THR A 142 12.22 -12.57 -8.33
CA THR A 142 12.15 -12.66 -9.80
C THR A 142 11.61 -14.02 -10.25
N THR A 143 12.15 -15.11 -9.70
CA THR A 143 11.74 -16.48 -10.06
C THR A 143 10.27 -16.73 -9.73
N ARG A 144 9.84 -16.35 -8.52
CA ARG A 144 8.43 -16.50 -8.11
C ARG A 144 7.50 -15.58 -8.89
N GLY A 145 7.95 -14.36 -9.22
CA GLY A 145 7.21 -13.46 -10.09
C GLY A 145 7.02 -14.02 -11.51
N LEU A 146 8.01 -14.71 -12.06
CA LEU A 146 7.86 -15.41 -13.34
C LEU A 146 6.87 -16.57 -13.24
N HIS A 147 7.03 -17.43 -12.23
CA HIS A 147 6.12 -18.55 -12.00
C HIS A 147 4.66 -18.11 -11.80
N LEU A 148 4.45 -16.99 -11.10
CA LEU A 148 3.13 -16.42 -10.93
C LEU A 148 2.48 -16.00 -12.25
N GLN A 149 3.25 -15.51 -13.21
CA GLN A 149 2.73 -15.20 -14.55
C GLN A 149 2.28 -16.45 -15.29
N ASP A 150 2.94 -17.58 -15.09
CA ASP A 150 2.53 -18.86 -15.68
C ASP A 150 1.20 -19.33 -15.07
N ILE A 151 1.06 -19.25 -13.74
CA ILE A 151 -0.20 -19.53 -13.02
C ILE A 151 -1.33 -18.62 -13.53
N MET A 152 -1.03 -17.33 -13.76
CA MET A 152 -2.01 -16.40 -14.32
C MET A 152 -2.51 -16.86 -15.68
N LEU A 153 -1.63 -17.29 -16.57
CA LEU A 153 -1.99 -17.79 -17.90
C LEU A 153 -2.85 -19.06 -17.81
N GLU A 154 -2.50 -19.98 -16.92
CA GLU A 154 -3.30 -21.18 -16.66
C GLU A 154 -4.71 -20.82 -16.18
N SER A 155 -4.83 -19.88 -15.23
CA SER A 155 -6.12 -19.44 -14.71
C SER A 155 -7.00 -18.75 -15.77
N LEU A 156 -6.40 -18.08 -16.76
CA LEU A 156 -7.13 -17.47 -17.87
C LEU A 156 -7.66 -18.50 -18.87
N ARG A 157 -6.97 -19.64 -19.00
CA ARG A 157 -7.36 -20.75 -19.89
C ARG A 157 -8.36 -21.70 -19.24
N ASP A 158 -8.55 -21.61 -17.93
CA ASP A 158 -9.50 -22.45 -17.21
C ASP A 158 -10.96 -22.05 -17.54
N LEU A 159 -11.57 -22.84 -18.43
CA LEU A 159 -12.96 -22.67 -18.85
C LEU A 159 -13.97 -23.10 -17.78
N SER A 160 -13.54 -23.79 -16.71
CA SER A 160 -14.43 -24.16 -15.61
C SER A 160 -14.81 -22.94 -14.74
N LEU A 161 -13.98 -21.91 -14.74
CA LEU A 161 -14.24 -20.66 -14.03
C LEU A 161 -15.25 -19.80 -14.80
N SER A 162 -16.09 -19.07 -14.07
CA SER A 162 -16.87 -17.99 -14.67
C SER A 162 -15.94 -16.87 -15.14
N GLU A 163 -16.37 -16.05 -16.10
CA GLU A 163 -15.56 -14.92 -16.57
C GLU A 163 -15.22 -13.95 -15.42
N GLY A 164 -16.20 -13.62 -14.57
CA GLY A 164 -15.97 -12.78 -13.39
C GLY A 164 -14.93 -13.37 -12.44
N ALA A 165 -14.96 -14.69 -12.20
CA ALA A 165 -13.96 -15.36 -11.38
C ALA A 165 -12.56 -15.31 -12.01
N ARG A 166 -12.44 -15.54 -13.33
CA ARG A 166 -11.16 -15.38 -14.04
C ARG A 166 -10.60 -13.97 -13.92
N MET A 167 -11.44 -12.95 -14.09
CA MET A 167 -11.03 -11.55 -13.99
C MET A 167 -10.57 -11.17 -12.59
N LEU A 168 -11.28 -11.62 -11.55
CA LEU A 168 -10.89 -11.42 -10.15
C LEU A 168 -9.57 -12.13 -9.85
N THR A 169 -9.41 -13.39 -10.25
CA THR A 169 -8.17 -14.15 -10.09
C THR A 169 -7.00 -13.47 -10.80
N PHE A 170 -7.20 -13.03 -12.04
CA PHE A 170 -6.20 -12.26 -12.80
C PHE A 170 -5.80 -10.97 -12.07
N HIS A 171 -6.79 -10.21 -11.57
CA HIS A 171 -6.53 -8.98 -10.82
C HIS A 171 -5.74 -9.26 -9.54
N SER A 172 -6.11 -10.29 -8.78
CA SER A 172 -5.41 -10.74 -7.58
C SER A 172 -3.94 -11.04 -7.88
N HIS A 173 -3.67 -11.90 -8.86
CA HIS A 173 -2.30 -12.25 -9.22
C HIS A 173 -1.49 -11.04 -9.74
N ARG A 174 -2.12 -10.14 -10.49
CA ARG A 174 -1.47 -8.88 -10.91
C ARG A 174 -1.01 -8.04 -9.72
N ARG A 175 -1.80 -8.02 -8.64
CA ARG A 175 -1.43 -7.33 -7.38
C ARG A 175 -0.29 -8.05 -6.66
N LEU A 176 -0.30 -9.38 -6.62
CA LEU A 176 0.82 -10.16 -6.06
C LEU A 176 2.14 -9.92 -6.83
N LEU A 177 2.10 -9.82 -8.17
CA LEU A 177 3.26 -9.39 -8.98
C LEU A 177 3.76 -8.00 -8.58
N GLY A 178 2.83 -7.08 -8.33
CA GLY A 178 3.16 -5.76 -7.80
C GLY A 178 3.92 -5.82 -6.48
N ILE A 179 3.53 -6.72 -5.56
CA ILE A 179 4.20 -6.93 -4.27
C ILE A 179 5.62 -7.47 -4.48
N TYR A 180 5.81 -8.50 -5.30
CA TYR A 180 7.14 -9.03 -5.62
C TYR A 180 8.08 -7.94 -6.17
N HIS A 181 7.58 -7.11 -7.09
CA HIS A 181 8.37 -6.02 -7.65
C HIS A 181 8.69 -4.94 -6.62
N GLN A 182 7.70 -4.51 -5.83
CA GLN A 182 7.90 -3.51 -4.78
C GLN A 182 8.93 -3.99 -3.74
N GLU A 183 8.90 -5.26 -3.35
CA GLU A 183 9.91 -5.86 -2.45
C GLU A 183 11.32 -5.76 -3.05
N GLY A 184 11.47 -6.03 -4.35
CA GLY A 184 12.75 -5.86 -5.06
C GLY A 184 13.22 -4.40 -5.13
N GLU A 185 12.30 -3.45 -5.35
CA GLU A 185 12.61 -2.01 -5.28
C GLU A 185 13.06 -1.61 -3.87
N MET A 186 12.42 -2.16 -2.83
CA MET A 186 12.76 -1.84 -1.45
C MET A 186 14.19 -2.23 -1.08
N LEU A 187 14.75 -3.30 -1.65
CA LEU A 187 16.15 -3.70 -1.44
C LEU A 187 17.16 -2.63 -1.86
N ARG A 188 16.76 -1.70 -2.73
CA ARG A 188 17.61 -0.62 -3.26
C ARG A 188 17.46 0.69 -2.47
N LEU A 189 16.51 0.75 -1.54
CA LEU A 189 16.28 1.94 -0.73
C LEU A 189 17.34 2.08 0.36
N ASN A 190 17.67 3.32 0.72
CA ASN A 190 18.39 3.58 1.97
C ASN A 190 17.44 3.60 3.17
N ASP A 191 18.00 3.57 4.38
CA ASP A 191 17.23 3.56 5.62
C ASP A 191 16.21 4.70 5.76
N ALA A 192 16.58 5.91 5.33
CA ALA A 192 15.72 7.08 5.44
C ALA A 192 14.51 6.97 4.48
N GLN A 193 14.72 6.40 3.29
CA GLN A 193 13.66 6.09 2.35
C GLN A 193 12.77 4.96 2.87
N ALA A 194 13.36 3.88 3.40
CA ALA A 194 12.61 2.77 3.98
C ALA A 194 11.70 3.21 5.14
N ARG A 195 12.19 4.06 6.05
CA ARG A 195 11.36 4.65 7.12
C ARG A 195 10.22 5.50 6.56
N ALA A 196 10.50 6.31 5.53
CA ALA A 196 9.47 7.12 4.89
C ALA A 196 8.35 6.27 4.27
N VAL A 197 8.71 5.18 3.58
CA VAL A 197 7.77 4.19 3.03
C VAL A 197 6.89 3.59 4.14
N GLY A 198 7.52 3.19 5.25
CA GLY A 198 6.82 2.62 6.39
C GLY A 198 5.84 3.60 7.04
N GLU A 199 6.25 4.85 7.23
CA GLU A 199 5.41 5.91 7.80
C GLU A 199 4.20 6.26 6.95
N ASP A 200 4.43 6.36 5.64
CA ASP A 200 3.39 6.67 4.68
C ASP A 200 2.51 5.44 4.37
N LYS A 201 2.88 4.24 4.86
CA LYS A 201 2.21 2.96 4.55
C LYS A 201 2.09 2.71 3.05
N ALA A 202 3.16 3.02 2.31
CA ALA A 202 3.16 2.97 0.85
C ALA A 202 3.35 1.55 0.29
N PHE A 203 2.61 0.57 0.80
CA PHE A 203 2.71 -0.84 0.40
C PHE A 203 1.50 -1.28 -0.42
N ILE A 204 1.73 -2.03 -1.50
CA ILE A 204 0.66 -2.65 -2.29
C ILE A 204 -0.14 -3.63 -1.41
N ALA A 205 0.55 -4.38 -0.54
CA ALA A 205 -0.06 -5.29 0.43
C ALA A 205 -0.96 -4.58 1.48
N MET A 206 -0.84 -3.25 1.63
CA MET A 206 -1.75 -2.43 2.44
C MET A 206 -2.88 -1.79 1.61
N GLY A 207 -3.12 -2.32 0.41
CA GLY A 207 -4.20 -1.91 -0.49
C GLY A 207 -3.87 -0.74 -1.41
N ARG A 208 -2.60 -0.31 -1.48
CA ARG A 208 -2.20 0.71 -2.47
C ARG A 208 -2.47 0.21 -3.88
N SER A 209 -2.98 1.12 -4.71
CA SER A 209 -3.26 0.86 -6.12
C SER A 209 -2.00 0.84 -6.99
N LEU A 210 -2.05 0.04 -8.06
CA LEU A 210 -0.99 -0.04 -9.06
C LEU A 210 -1.09 1.11 -10.08
N LYS A 211 0.06 1.58 -10.55
CA LYS A 211 0.19 2.51 -11.69
C LYS A 211 0.07 1.71 -12.99
N GLN A 212 -1.13 1.67 -13.58
CA GLN A 212 -1.41 0.94 -14.84
C GLN A 212 -0.34 1.12 -15.92
N ARG A 213 -0.03 2.37 -16.29
CA ARG A 213 0.96 2.66 -17.34
C ARG A 213 2.35 2.13 -17.01
N ALA A 214 2.77 2.22 -15.75
CA ALA A 214 4.08 1.72 -15.33
C ALA A 214 4.10 0.19 -15.32
N PHE A 215 3.00 -0.44 -14.92
CA PHE A 215 2.85 -1.88 -14.99
C PHE A 215 2.92 -2.39 -16.44
N SER A 216 2.14 -1.80 -17.36
CA SER A 216 2.19 -2.14 -18.78
C SER A 216 3.58 -1.95 -19.38
N ALA A 217 4.29 -0.87 -19.02
CA ALA A 217 5.64 -0.62 -19.51
C ALA A 217 6.66 -1.66 -19.01
N LEU A 218 6.46 -2.19 -17.80
CA LEU A 218 7.38 -3.16 -17.19
C LEU A 218 7.12 -4.59 -17.67
N TYR A 219 5.85 -5.00 -17.76
CA TYR A 219 5.47 -6.38 -18.06
C TYR A 219 4.98 -6.60 -19.50
N GLY A 220 4.69 -5.52 -20.24
CA GLY A 220 4.16 -5.58 -21.61
C GLY A 220 2.64 -5.80 -21.68
N TRP A 221 1.94 -5.87 -20.54
CA TRP A 221 0.51 -6.12 -20.47
C TRP A 221 -0.11 -5.53 -19.20
N TRP A 222 -1.42 -5.29 -19.23
CA TRP A 222 -2.26 -4.87 -18.10
C TRP A 222 -3.51 -5.73 -17.97
N ASN A 223 -4.17 -6.05 -19.08
CA ASN A 223 -5.40 -6.85 -19.10
C ASN A 223 -5.13 -8.28 -19.60
N PRO A 224 -6.07 -9.22 -19.42
CA PRO A 224 -5.89 -10.62 -19.84
C PRO A 224 -5.57 -10.81 -21.31
N ARG A 225 -6.21 -10.03 -22.19
CA ARG A 225 -5.98 -10.11 -23.64
C ARG A 225 -4.56 -9.72 -23.99
N GLU A 226 -4.06 -8.62 -23.41
CA GLU A 226 -2.67 -8.19 -23.57
C GLU A 226 -1.68 -9.24 -23.04
N LEU A 227 -1.99 -9.91 -21.92
CA LEU A 227 -1.15 -10.99 -21.40
C LEU A 227 -1.12 -12.20 -22.35
N LEU A 228 -2.27 -12.61 -22.88
CA LEU A 228 -2.35 -13.72 -23.84
C LEU A 228 -1.59 -13.38 -25.15
N TYR A 229 -1.74 -12.16 -25.64
CA TYR A 229 -1.01 -11.66 -26.82
C TYR A 229 0.51 -11.63 -26.56
N ALA A 230 0.95 -11.08 -25.43
CA ALA A 230 2.37 -11.03 -25.05
C ALA A 230 3.03 -12.42 -24.93
N ARG A 231 2.21 -13.48 -24.86
CA ARG A 231 2.65 -14.88 -24.78
C ARG A 231 2.43 -15.66 -26.07
N GLY A 232 2.04 -14.99 -27.15
CA GLY A 232 1.81 -15.59 -28.47
C GLY A 232 0.62 -16.55 -28.50
N LEU A 233 -0.41 -16.27 -27.69
CA LEU A 233 -1.63 -17.08 -27.59
C LEU A 233 -2.84 -16.45 -28.27
N LEU A 234 -2.68 -15.22 -28.76
CA LEU A 234 -3.63 -14.52 -29.60
C LEU A 234 -2.88 -14.02 -30.83
N ASP A 235 -3.51 -14.15 -31.99
CA ASP A 235 -2.96 -13.67 -33.25
C ASP A 235 -3.19 -12.15 -33.39
N GLU A 236 -2.40 -11.49 -34.25
CA GLU A 236 -2.53 -10.04 -34.50
C GLU A 236 -3.92 -9.67 -35.06
N GLU A 237 -4.57 -10.57 -35.79
CA GLU A 237 -5.94 -10.36 -36.31
C GLU A 237 -6.98 -10.29 -35.16
N ASP A 238 -6.70 -10.97 -34.05
CA ASP A 238 -7.48 -10.91 -32.82
C ASP A 238 -7.11 -9.69 -31.96
N THR A 239 -6.35 -8.70 -32.45
CA THR A 239 -6.01 -7.47 -31.69
C THR A 239 -6.56 -6.17 -32.28
N ILE A 240 -6.95 -6.15 -33.55
CA ILE A 240 -7.30 -4.90 -34.26
C ILE A 240 -8.60 -4.25 -33.77
N PHE A 241 -9.49 -5.03 -33.17
CA PHE A 241 -10.67 -4.52 -32.46
C PHE A 241 -10.53 -4.80 -30.97
N GLY A 242 -9.76 -3.96 -30.27
CA GLY A 242 -9.95 -3.79 -28.84
C GLY A 242 -11.41 -3.43 -28.64
N ASN A 243 -12.22 -4.37 -28.13
CA ASN A 243 -13.65 -4.13 -27.97
C ASN A 243 -13.76 -2.95 -26.98
N PRO A 244 -14.17 -1.75 -27.42
CA PRO A 244 -14.23 -0.58 -26.55
C PRO A 244 -15.17 -0.82 -25.37
N GLU A 245 -16.05 -1.81 -25.50
CA GLU A 245 -16.93 -2.35 -24.48
C GLU A 245 -16.18 -2.84 -23.23
N TYR A 246 -14.96 -3.40 -23.34
CA TYR A 246 -14.21 -3.87 -22.15
C TYR A 246 -13.64 -2.72 -21.33
N LEU A 247 -13.09 -1.69 -22.01
CA LEU A 247 -12.64 -0.46 -21.35
C LEU A 247 -13.83 0.33 -20.78
N LEU A 248 -14.96 0.32 -21.48
CA LEU A 248 -16.21 0.89 -21.01
C LEU A 248 -16.75 0.10 -19.81
N GLN A 249 -16.68 -1.22 -19.79
CA GLN A 249 -17.18 -2.04 -18.68
C GLN A 249 -16.31 -1.88 -17.44
N GLU A 250 -14.98 -1.82 -17.58
CA GLU A 250 -14.08 -1.50 -16.46
C GLU A 250 -14.33 -0.07 -15.94
N ALA A 251 -14.56 0.91 -16.83
CA ALA A 251 -14.87 2.28 -16.46
C ALA A 251 -16.28 2.43 -15.82
N VAL A 252 -17.28 1.71 -16.32
CA VAL A 252 -18.66 1.71 -15.80
C VAL A 252 -18.69 1.01 -14.45
N SER A 253 -18.01 -0.13 -14.29
CA SER A 253 -17.89 -0.78 -12.97
C SER A 253 -17.10 0.09 -11.98
N ALA A 254 -16.08 0.83 -12.43
CA ALA A 254 -15.37 1.78 -11.57
C ALA A 254 -16.24 2.98 -11.18
N ALA A 255 -17.08 3.47 -12.09
CA ALA A 255 -18.04 4.55 -11.82
C ALA A 255 -19.12 4.08 -10.84
N GLN A 256 -19.71 2.91 -11.06
CA GLN A 256 -20.70 2.30 -10.17
C GLN A 256 -20.13 2.01 -8.78
N ALA A 257 -18.88 1.54 -8.68
CA ALA A 257 -18.22 1.34 -7.39
C ALA A 257 -17.98 2.68 -6.65
N ARG A 258 -17.63 3.75 -7.38
CA ARG A 258 -17.52 5.10 -6.80
C ARG A 258 -18.87 5.64 -6.36
N ASP A 259 -19.90 5.47 -7.17
CA ASP A 259 -21.26 5.94 -6.89
C ASP A 259 -21.83 5.20 -5.67
N ALA A 260 -21.58 3.90 -5.55
CA ALA A 260 -21.95 3.10 -4.38
C ALA A 260 -21.18 3.55 -3.12
N GLN A 261 -19.89 3.87 -3.23
CA GLN A 261 -19.12 4.43 -2.11
C GLN A 261 -19.61 5.82 -1.70
N THR A 262 -20.01 6.68 -2.64
CA THR A 262 -20.62 7.97 -2.31
C THR A 262 -22.02 7.80 -1.72
N ALA A 263 -22.85 6.91 -2.25
CA ALA A 263 -24.18 6.63 -1.71
C ALA A 263 -24.08 6.14 -0.25
N ALA A 264 -23.18 5.19 0.03
CA ALA A 264 -22.91 4.72 1.40
C ALA A 264 -22.37 5.82 2.34
N LEU A 265 -21.79 6.91 1.80
CA LEU A 265 -21.32 8.04 2.59
C LEU A 265 -22.45 9.02 2.97
N PHE A 266 -23.59 8.97 2.28
CA PHE A 266 -24.76 9.83 2.51
C PHE A 266 -25.98 9.06 3.05
N ASP A 267 -25.97 7.72 3.01
CA ASP A 267 -27.03 6.86 3.53
C ASP A 267 -26.87 6.53 5.04
N SER A 268 -25.99 7.25 5.74
CA SER A 268 -25.80 7.13 7.20
C SER A 268 -26.59 8.16 8.01
N ASP A 269 -27.60 8.82 7.41
CA ASP A 269 -28.64 9.53 8.16
C ASP A 269 -29.62 8.48 8.76
N GLN A 270 -29.06 7.53 9.51
CA GLN A 270 -29.83 6.65 10.37
C GLN A 270 -30.27 7.52 11.54
N GLU A 271 -31.54 7.93 11.50
CA GLU A 271 -32.21 8.67 12.56
C GLU A 271 -31.94 7.93 13.89
N ASP A 272 -31.12 8.56 14.75
CA ASP A 272 -31.01 8.20 16.15
C ASP A 272 -32.39 8.52 16.77
N ASP A 273 -33.31 7.55 16.68
CA ASP A 273 -34.54 7.52 17.47
C ASP A 273 -34.14 7.39 18.95
N ASP A 274 -33.87 8.55 19.56
CA ASP A 274 -33.82 8.75 21.00
C ASP A 274 -35.25 8.56 21.54
N ASP A 275 -35.66 7.30 21.73
CA ASP A 275 -36.83 6.97 22.54
C ASP A 275 -36.51 7.23 24.03
N ASP A 276 -36.88 8.43 24.46
CA ASP A 276 -37.03 8.90 25.83
C ASP A 276 -38.06 8.03 26.60
N ASP A 277 -37.67 6.85 27.07
CA ASP A 277 -38.44 6.10 28.07
C ASP A 277 -38.21 6.66 29.48
N LEU A 278 -38.78 7.83 29.70
CA LEU A 278 -38.88 8.50 31.00
C LEU A 278 -40.03 7.91 31.83
N HIS A 279 -39.94 6.63 32.21
CA HIS A 279 -40.91 6.04 33.16
C HIS A 279 -40.54 6.31 34.62
N GLY A 280 -41.05 7.45 35.09
CA GLY A 280 -41.82 7.60 36.33
C GLY A 280 -41.42 6.79 37.56
N TYR A 281 -40.53 7.36 38.37
CA TYR A 281 -40.54 7.11 39.82
C TYR A 281 -41.62 7.97 40.47
N ALA A 282 -42.72 7.34 40.90
CA ALA A 282 -43.66 7.95 41.84
C ALA A 282 -44.20 6.89 42.82
N MET A 283 -43.78 7.08 44.09
CA MET A 283 -44.48 6.79 45.34
C MET A 283 -44.81 5.32 45.70
N LEU A 284 -44.12 4.76 46.70
CA LEU A 284 -44.45 4.84 48.14
C LEU A 284 -43.37 4.13 48.97
#